data_AF-A0A441WYJ0-F1
#
_entry.id   AF-A0A441WYJ0-F1
#
_cell.length_a   1.000
_cell.length_b   1.000
_cell.length_c   1.000
_cell.angle_alpha   90.00
_cell.angle_beta   90.00
_cell.angle_gamma   90.00
#
_symmetry.space_group_name_H-M   'P 1'
#
loop_
_entity.id
_entity.type
_entity.pdbx_description
1 polymer ?
#
loop_
_entity_poly.entity_id
_entity_poly.type
_entity_poly.pdbx_seq_one_letter_code
_entity_poly.pdbx_strand_id
1 'polypeptide(L)'
;MPRRRSLSTVAVISVGGALCSPGVNAHDAGTGWYYPPSCCDGNGAIGDCQMIPANSVTEATDGFAVVLFPGDHHLVTRKQSFRIPYGSEIRSGDGNYHICLYPTQATVFCFFAPPGSV
;
A
#
# COMPACT_ATOMS: atom_id res chain seq x y z
N MET A 1 -31.00 15.62 -66.60
CA MET A 1 -30.27 14.60 -65.80
C MET A 1 -29.92 15.17 -64.43
N PRO A 2 -30.44 14.68 -63.29
CA PRO A 2 -29.96 15.09 -61.97
C PRO A 2 -28.99 14.06 -61.39
N ARG A 3 -27.83 14.55 -60.95
CA ARG A 3 -26.72 13.79 -60.35
C ARG A 3 -27.06 13.42 -58.90
N ARG A 4 -27.37 12.15 -58.63
CA ARG A 4 -27.51 11.61 -57.27
C ARG A 4 -26.15 11.66 -56.57
N ARG A 5 -26.04 12.39 -55.45
CA ARG A 5 -24.89 12.32 -54.54
C ARG A 5 -25.24 11.34 -53.44
N SER A 6 -24.61 10.16 -53.48
CA SER A 6 -24.65 9.16 -52.41
C SER A 6 -23.69 9.61 -51.31
N LEU A 7 -24.19 9.93 -50.12
CA LEU A 7 -23.36 10.09 -48.92
C LEU A 7 -23.52 8.82 -48.08
N SER A 8 -22.52 7.94 -48.17
CA SER A 8 -22.38 6.80 -47.27
C SER A 8 -21.86 7.30 -45.93
N THR A 9 -22.71 7.31 -44.90
CA THR A 9 -22.32 7.62 -43.52
C THR A 9 -21.80 6.33 -42.88
N VAL A 10 -20.49 6.21 -42.70
CA VAL A 10 -19.90 5.15 -41.86
C VAL A 10 -20.01 5.63 -40.41
N ALA A 11 -20.94 5.06 -39.65
CA ALA A 11 -21.05 5.29 -38.22
C ALA A 11 -20.01 4.42 -37.50
N VAL A 12 -19.00 5.06 -36.90
CA VAL A 12 -17.98 4.39 -36.09
C VAL A 12 -18.57 4.20 -34.69
N ILE A 13 -18.88 2.96 -34.32
CA ILE A 13 -19.36 2.61 -32.98
C ILE A 13 -18.13 2.45 -32.09
N SER A 14 -17.82 3.45 -31.28
CA SER A 14 -16.82 3.38 -30.22
C SER A 14 -17.40 2.60 -29.04
N VAL A 15 -17.00 1.32 -28.90
CA VAL A 15 -17.24 0.52 -27.70
C VAL A 15 -16.34 1.07 -26.59
N GLY A 16 -16.91 1.85 -25.67
CA GLY A 16 -16.24 2.30 -24.45
C GLY A 16 -16.02 1.11 -23.53
N GLY A 17 -14.77 0.64 -23.45
CA GLY A 17 -14.37 -0.39 -22.49
C GLY A 17 -14.46 0.16 -21.07
N ALA A 18 -15.37 -0.39 -20.27
CA ALA A 18 -15.39 -0.17 -18.83
C ALA A 18 -14.11 -0.75 -18.22
N LEU A 19 -13.15 0.12 -17.90
CA LEU A 19 -11.99 -0.24 -17.10
C LEU A 19 -12.48 -0.48 -15.67
N CYS A 20 -12.75 -1.73 -15.32
CA CYS A 20 -12.84 -2.14 -13.92
C CYS A 20 -11.47 -1.92 -13.28
N SER A 21 -11.27 -0.78 -12.62
CA SER A 21 -10.19 -0.63 -11.66
C SER A 21 -10.43 -1.65 -10.55
N PRO A 22 -9.52 -2.60 -10.28
CA PRO A 22 -9.63 -3.39 -9.06
C PRO A 22 -9.65 -2.39 -7.90
N GLY A 23 -10.71 -2.42 -7.10
CA GLY A 23 -10.72 -1.66 -5.86
C GLY A 23 -9.54 -2.16 -5.04
N VAL A 24 -8.53 -1.34 -4.85
CA VAL A 24 -7.50 -1.58 -3.84
C VAL A 24 -8.27 -1.71 -2.53
N ASN A 25 -8.12 -2.79 -1.77
CA ASN A 25 -8.68 -2.87 -0.42
C ASN A 25 -7.65 -2.24 0.53
N ALA A 26 -8.09 -1.66 1.66
CA ALA A 26 -7.15 -1.21 2.69
C ALA A 26 -6.27 -2.38 3.20
N HIS A 27 -6.82 -3.59 3.15
CA HIS A 27 -6.11 -4.82 3.47
C HIS A 27 -5.22 -5.35 2.34
N ASP A 28 -5.07 -4.67 1.20
CA ASP A 28 -4.17 -5.12 0.14
C ASP A 28 -2.87 -4.31 0.17
N ALA A 29 -1.75 -4.99 0.40
CA ALA A 29 -0.44 -4.44 0.12
C ALA A 29 -0.30 -4.16 -1.38
N GLY A 30 0.57 -3.22 -1.75
CA GLY A 30 0.85 -2.90 -3.17
C GLY A 30 1.38 -4.09 -4.00
N THR A 31 1.83 -5.15 -3.31
CA THR A 31 2.27 -6.42 -3.88
C THR A 31 1.14 -7.44 -4.08
N GLY A 32 -0.07 -7.16 -3.60
CA GLY A 32 -1.22 -8.07 -3.59
C GLY A 32 -1.29 -8.99 -2.37
N TRP A 33 -0.41 -8.83 -1.39
CA TRP A 33 -0.51 -9.55 -0.12
C TRP A 33 -1.56 -8.94 0.81
N TYR A 34 -2.30 -9.80 1.51
CA TYR A 34 -3.40 -9.40 2.38
C TYR A 34 -2.94 -9.12 3.82
N TYR A 35 -3.15 -7.90 4.32
CA TYR A 35 -2.95 -7.53 5.71
C TYR A 35 -4.05 -8.10 6.62
N PRO A 36 -3.71 -8.62 7.82
CA PRO A 36 -4.70 -9.08 8.78
C PRO A 36 -5.73 -8.00 9.15
N PRO A 37 -7.04 -8.34 9.29
CA PRO A 37 -8.08 -7.40 9.70
C PRO A 37 -7.85 -6.74 11.06
N SER A 38 -7.10 -7.40 11.93
CA SER A 38 -6.76 -6.88 13.26
C SER A 38 -5.72 -5.76 13.23
N CYS A 39 -5.09 -5.48 12.08
CA CYS A 39 -3.96 -4.57 11.96
C CYS A 39 -4.20 -3.37 11.05
N CYS A 40 -5.15 -3.44 10.13
CA CYS A 40 -5.36 -2.38 9.17
C CYS A 40 -6.78 -1.83 9.29
N ASP A 41 -6.89 -0.52 9.43
CA ASP A 41 -8.13 0.21 9.24
C ASP A 41 -7.97 1.19 8.07
N GLY A 42 -8.92 1.17 7.14
CA GLY A 42 -8.84 2.00 5.96
C GLY A 42 -9.97 1.76 4.97
N ASN A 43 -10.08 2.69 4.02
CA ASN A 43 -10.84 2.46 2.81
C ASN A 43 -9.86 2.17 1.68
N GLY A 44 -10.34 1.54 0.63
CA GLY A 44 -9.53 1.11 -0.49
C GLY A 44 -8.65 2.12 -1.23
N ALA A 45 -8.70 3.40 -0.86
CA ALA A 45 -7.85 4.44 -1.42
C ALA A 45 -6.69 4.82 -0.49
N ILE A 46 -6.88 4.73 0.83
CA ILE A 46 -5.94 5.15 1.88
C ILE A 46 -6.21 4.28 3.12
N GLY A 47 -5.22 3.52 3.59
CA GLY A 47 -5.29 2.71 4.81
C GLY A 47 -4.09 2.97 5.71
N ASP A 48 -4.20 2.70 7.01
CA ASP A 48 -3.12 2.94 7.98
C ASP A 48 -1.88 2.04 7.82
N CYS A 49 -1.98 0.95 7.05
CA CYS A 49 -0.88 0.05 6.68
C CYS A 49 -0.20 0.44 5.36
N GLN A 50 1.14 0.39 5.35
CA GLN A 50 1.91 0.50 4.12
C GLN A 50 3.25 -0.24 4.20
N MET A 51 3.74 -0.70 3.05
CA MET A 51 5.15 -1.04 2.86
C MET A 51 6.05 0.18 3.13
N ILE A 52 7.14 -0.06 3.86
CA ILE A 52 8.18 0.94 4.13
C ILE A 52 9.51 0.56 3.48
N PRO A 53 10.41 1.52 3.20
CA PRO A 53 11.71 1.21 2.62
C PRO A 53 12.53 0.27 3.51
N ALA A 54 13.16 -0.75 2.96
CA ALA A 54 13.95 -1.70 3.75
C ALA A 54 15.09 -1.00 4.53
N ASN A 55 15.69 0.05 3.97
CA ASN A 55 16.74 0.84 4.63
C ASN A 55 16.22 1.74 5.76
N SER A 56 14.91 1.82 5.98
CA SER A 56 14.31 2.48 7.14
C SER A 56 14.34 1.60 8.39
N VAL A 57 14.68 0.31 8.25
CA VAL A 57 14.72 -0.67 9.33
C VAL A 57 16.14 -1.15 9.56
N THR A 58 16.58 -1.08 10.81
CA THR A 58 17.83 -1.68 11.28
C THR A 58 17.52 -2.72 12.34
N GLU A 59 17.93 -3.97 12.11
CA GLU A 59 17.94 -4.99 13.15
C GLU A 59 19.01 -4.66 14.19
N ALA A 60 18.64 -4.72 15.47
CA ALA A 60 19.53 -4.42 16.59
C ALA A 60 19.24 -5.39 17.74
N THR A 61 20.12 -5.46 18.73
CA THR A 61 20.16 -6.54 19.72
C THR A 61 18.83 -6.83 20.43
N ASP A 62 18.01 -5.81 20.67
CA ASP A 62 16.71 -5.89 21.36
C ASP A 62 15.48 -5.73 20.45
N GLY A 63 15.64 -5.78 19.12
CA GLY A 63 14.53 -5.65 18.16
C GLY A 63 14.86 -4.82 16.93
N PHE A 64 13.82 -4.33 16.26
CA PHE A 64 13.91 -3.46 15.08
C PHE A 64 13.95 -1.99 15.47
N ALA A 65 14.87 -1.24 14.88
CA ALA A 65 14.91 0.22 14.95
C ALA A 65 14.38 0.74 13.62
N VAL A 66 13.24 1.42 13.65
CA VAL A 66 12.57 1.93 12.45
C VAL A 66 12.66 3.45 12.43
N VAL A 67 13.18 4.02 11.35
CA VAL A 67 13.27 5.47 11.15
C VAL A 67 12.59 5.84 9.85
N LEU A 68 11.43 6.51 9.94
CA LEU A 68 10.66 6.94 8.77
C LEU A 68 10.82 8.45 8.57
N PHE A 69 11.14 8.85 7.34
CA PHE A 69 11.10 10.23 6.87
C PHE A 69 9.77 10.53 6.19
N PRO A 70 9.44 11.83 5.99
CA PRO A 70 8.25 12.20 5.25
C PRO A 70 8.16 11.50 3.89
N GLY A 71 7.07 10.78 3.65
CA GLY A 71 6.83 10.01 2.42
C GLY A 71 7.20 8.53 2.46
N ASP A 72 8.03 8.07 3.41
CA ASP A 72 8.34 6.63 3.56
C ASP A 72 7.09 5.80 3.90
N HIS A 73 6.15 6.45 4.57
CA HIS A 73 4.77 6.03 4.77
C HIS A 73 3.87 7.24 4.50
N HIS A 74 2.74 7.09 3.81
CA HIS A 74 1.92 8.22 3.37
C HIS A 74 1.38 9.09 4.53
N LEU A 75 1.16 8.50 5.72
CA LEU A 75 0.79 9.25 6.94
C LEU A 75 1.97 10.01 7.59
N VAL A 76 3.22 9.69 7.26
CA VAL A 76 4.39 10.30 7.89
C VAL A 76 4.67 11.66 7.23
N THR A 77 4.43 12.73 7.98
CA THR A 77 4.73 14.13 7.55
C THR A 77 5.97 14.72 8.23
N ARG A 78 6.49 14.05 9.26
CA ARG A 78 7.68 14.44 10.03
C ARG A 78 8.44 13.19 10.43
N LYS A 79 9.77 13.28 10.57
CA LYS A 79 10.62 12.15 10.98
C LYS A 79 10.04 11.43 12.20
N GLN A 80 9.91 10.12 12.11
CA GLN A 80 9.51 9.23 13.21
C GLN A 80 10.63 8.24 13.51
N SER A 81 10.74 7.85 14.78
CA SER A 81 11.67 6.82 15.23
C SER A 81 10.95 5.87 16.17
N PHE A 82 11.02 4.57 15.90
CA PHE A 82 10.36 3.52 16.69
C PHE A 82 11.37 2.45 17.10
N ARG A 83 11.14 1.87 18.27
CA ARG A 83 11.80 0.65 18.73
C ARG A 83 10.73 -0.43 18.85
N ILE A 84 10.90 -1.51 18.11
CA ILE A 84 9.93 -2.61 18.03
C ILE A 84 10.62 -3.86 18.56
N PRO A 85 10.27 -4.34 19.76
CA PRO A 85 10.92 -5.52 20.35
C PRO A 85 10.73 -6.77 19.48
N TYR A 86 11.71 -7.66 19.47
CA TYR A 86 11.52 -8.98 18.84
C TYR A 86 10.36 -9.75 19.48
N GLY A 87 9.63 -10.50 18.65
CA GLY A 87 8.41 -11.22 19.02
C GLY A 87 7.15 -10.36 19.01
N SER A 88 7.23 -9.07 18.69
CA SER A 88 6.06 -8.20 18.48
C SER A 88 5.73 -7.98 17.00
N GLU A 89 6.67 -8.30 16.12
CA GLU A 89 6.47 -8.32 14.68
C GLU A 89 5.53 -9.44 14.24
N ILE A 90 4.84 -9.18 13.13
CA ILE A 90 4.07 -10.17 12.41
C ILE A 90 4.85 -10.54 11.15
N ARG A 91 4.86 -11.81 10.77
CA ARG A 91 5.54 -12.24 9.56
C ARG A 91 4.85 -11.67 8.31
N SER A 92 5.58 -10.95 7.47
CA SER A 92 5.07 -10.46 6.20
C SER A 92 4.95 -11.60 5.17
N GLY A 93 3.91 -11.54 4.35
CA GLY A 93 3.65 -12.56 3.32
C GLY A 93 4.32 -12.29 1.98
N ASP A 94 4.80 -11.07 1.75
CA ASP A 94 5.42 -10.63 0.50
C ASP A 94 6.93 -10.35 0.61
N GLY A 95 7.53 -10.59 1.77
CA GLY A 95 8.96 -10.41 1.98
C GLY A 95 9.41 -8.96 2.08
N ASN A 96 8.50 -8.02 2.29
CA ASN A 96 8.83 -6.62 2.59
C ASN A 96 8.52 -6.26 4.04
N TYR A 97 9.11 -5.16 4.52
CA TYR A 97 8.70 -4.53 5.76
C TYR A 97 7.44 -3.69 5.54
N HIS A 98 6.48 -3.80 6.46
CA HIS A 98 5.29 -2.95 6.48
C HIS A 98 5.04 -2.43 7.87
N ILE A 99 4.38 -1.28 7.97
CA ILE A 99 4.01 -0.70 9.24
C ILE A 99 2.60 -0.15 9.17
N CYS A 100 1.88 -0.30 10.26
CA CYS A 100 0.60 0.36 10.49
C CYS A 100 0.78 1.50 11.49
N LEU A 101 0.32 2.70 11.12
CA LEU A 101 0.38 3.88 11.97
C LEU A 101 -1.02 4.34 12.37
N TYR A 102 -1.41 4.08 13.60
CA TYR A 102 -2.74 4.41 14.14
C TYR A 102 -2.67 4.70 15.65
N PRO A 103 -3.41 5.71 16.18
CA PRO A 103 -4.26 6.66 15.48
C PRO A 103 -3.50 7.87 14.89
N THR A 104 -2.17 7.91 15.08
CA THR A 104 -1.33 9.01 14.58
C THR A 104 -0.07 8.46 13.93
N GLN A 105 0.61 9.31 13.15
CA GLN A 105 1.91 8.97 12.55
C GLN A 105 3.00 8.59 13.57
N ALA A 106 2.81 8.83 14.87
CA ALA A 106 3.77 8.54 15.94
C ALA A 106 3.41 7.28 16.75
N THR A 107 2.45 6.49 16.30
CA THR A 107 1.96 5.32 17.03
C THR A 107 1.96 4.11 16.11
N VAL A 108 2.84 3.14 16.41
CA VAL A 108 2.86 1.86 15.70
C VAL A 108 1.75 0.98 16.24
N PHE A 109 0.85 0.56 15.37
CA PHE A 109 -0.23 -0.37 15.73
C PHE A 109 0.15 -1.81 15.40
N CYS A 110 0.68 -2.05 14.19
CA CYS A 110 1.27 -3.32 13.77
C CYS A 110 2.56 -3.07 13.00
N PHE A 111 3.48 -4.03 13.07
CA PHE A 111 4.71 -4.04 12.28
C PHE A 111 4.91 -5.42 11.67
N PHE A 112 5.25 -5.45 10.39
CA PHE A 112 5.45 -6.66 9.63
C PHE A 112 6.88 -6.75 9.16
N ALA A 113 7.52 -7.88 9.43
CA ALA A 113 8.91 -8.14 9.08
C ALA A 113 9.00 -9.31 8.07
N PRO A 114 9.91 -9.24 7.08
CA PRO A 114 10.06 -10.28 6.08
C PRO A 114 10.52 -11.61 6.70
N PRO A 115 10.27 -12.75 6.04
CA PRO A 115 10.85 -14.01 6.48
C PRO A 115 12.39 -13.93 6.57
N GLY A 116 12.96 -14.31 7.71
CA GLY A 116 14.41 -14.33 7.91
C GLY A 116 15.05 -12.99 8.25
N SER A 117 14.25 -11.93 8.48
CA SER A 117 14.72 -10.81 9.30
C SER A 117 14.71 -11.27 10.76
N VAL A 118 15.92 -11.28 11.35
CA VAL A 118 16.43 -12.19 12.40
C VAL A 118 16.15 -13.68 12.28
#